data_AF-A0A7L3FUW9-F1
#
_entry.id   AF-A0A7L3FUW9-F1
#
_cell.length_a   1.000
_cell.length_b   1.000
_cell.length_c   1.000
_cell.angle_alpha   90.00
_cell.angle_beta   90.00
_cell.angle_gamma   90.00
#
_symmetry.space_group_name_H-M   'P 1'
#
loop_
_entity.id
_entity.type
_entity.pdbx_description
1 polymer ?
#
loop_
_entity_poly.entity_id
_entity_poly.type
_entity_poly.pdbx_seq_one_letter_code
_entity_poly.pdbx_strand_id
1 'polypeptide(L)'
;LDALKSTVDRISSELESSRTQVTSLKKEIQKKQARLSFLKEKNANLSKKLKLVTEETLSSEDKALRMEEILKEEEKIVKEKETEMNQLKELLFKKTEELKVQKDKEKCILGEIEGSRTSFKNMKTRLHRLDADALKQQELIYNQDFYIQQLQRRLSRLEGEVDADEKQVLEAKVAELKKTLEEEKNTYDTLNVQHKKLQSDVHFLKRAMDKTGEETSSMMIKINELNLVNDRSDQELKKAKTIKQEMIVEDNLLKLELNHLKDTLCSKTEKVLTLEKQKLELKQAIAERNEEIKIHTAMLDSQIRLGDQERQRVSAEFQDRLSKIDNLRRRYEILTVAMMPPEGEEEKTHAYYVIKAAQKKEELQREGDDLDAKTCKAEKELVALENTLCVLKQCNSNYRNSFKGVTETSEEYEEKLKLEEEKRAADEKYRYKRRQIKDLQENLQRMEKELDIVLQQEALFQEQKKEKQALILQLNKDIEEQKPKLERVKKQCSRLSREIRSLKKAQTETQEERDIDLRELKNFSKTFNKLLADVLEANPDLITAFQTYF
;
A
#
# COMPACT_ATOMS: atom_id res chain seq x y z
N LEU A 1 70.54 -123.87 130.18
CA LEU A 1 69.96 -124.20 128.86
C LEU A 1 69.32 -125.60 128.81
N ASP A 2 69.45 -126.48 129.81
CA ASP A 2 68.82 -127.82 129.73
C ASP A 2 67.54 -128.01 130.55
N ALA A 3 67.29 -127.24 131.62
CA ALA A 3 66.08 -127.43 132.44
C ALA A 3 64.79 -126.91 131.77
N LEU A 4 64.90 -125.88 130.89
CA LEU A 4 63.76 -125.34 130.15
C LEU A 4 63.22 -126.30 129.06
N LYS A 5 63.98 -127.36 128.70
CA LYS A 5 63.52 -128.47 127.86
C LYS A 5 62.55 -129.39 128.61
N SER A 6 62.79 -129.63 129.90
CA SER A 6 61.93 -130.44 130.77
C SER A 6 60.54 -129.81 131.01
N THR A 7 60.45 -128.47 130.98
CA THR A 7 59.18 -127.74 131.09
C THR A 7 58.28 -127.82 129.85
N VAL A 8 58.81 -128.11 128.66
CA VAL A 8 57.98 -128.26 127.46
C VAL A 8 57.52 -129.72 127.29
N ASP A 9 58.37 -130.68 127.62
CA ASP A 9 58.04 -132.11 127.49
C ASP A 9 56.96 -132.55 128.49
N ARG A 10 56.94 -132.02 129.73
CA ARG A 10 55.89 -132.38 130.71
C ARG A 10 54.52 -131.81 130.36
N ILE A 11 54.44 -130.58 129.86
CA ILE A 11 53.18 -129.95 129.45
C ILE A 11 52.67 -130.56 128.13
N SER A 12 53.58 -130.97 127.24
CA SER A 12 53.24 -131.80 126.08
C SER A 12 52.71 -133.18 126.49
N SER A 13 53.29 -133.78 127.53
CA SER A 13 52.82 -135.05 128.10
C SER A 13 51.43 -134.95 128.74
N GLU A 14 51.13 -133.86 129.44
CA GLU A 14 49.81 -133.65 130.03
C GLU A 14 48.74 -133.36 128.95
N LEU A 15 49.10 -132.63 127.87
CA LEU A 15 48.22 -132.43 126.71
C LEU A 15 47.99 -133.73 125.92
N GLU A 16 49.00 -134.60 125.82
CA GLU A 16 48.82 -135.97 125.31
C GLU A 16 47.96 -136.84 126.25
N SER A 17 48.03 -136.64 127.56
CA SER A 17 47.17 -137.36 128.51
C SER A 17 45.68 -136.98 128.37
N SER A 18 45.37 -135.70 128.13
CA SER A 18 43.98 -135.29 127.87
C SER A 18 43.51 -135.72 126.48
N ARG A 19 44.38 -135.72 125.47
CA ARG A 19 44.07 -136.27 124.14
C ARG A 19 43.81 -137.78 124.20
N THR A 20 44.57 -138.52 125.01
CA THR A 20 44.34 -139.95 125.22
C THR A 20 43.03 -140.22 125.96
N GLN A 21 42.64 -139.40 126.95
CA GLN A 21 41.32 -139.49 127.60
C GLN A 21 40.14 -139.21 126.65
N VAL A 22 40.27 -138.25 125.72
CA VAL A 22 39.22 -138.02 124.70
C VAL A 22 39.12 -139.20 123.72
N THR A 23 40.26 -139.82 123.37
CA THR A 23 40.24 -141.04 122.54
C THR A 23 39.70 -142.26 123.27
N SER A 24 39.86 -142.36 124.60
CA SER A 24 39.30 -143.47 125.38
C SER A 24 37.78 -143.37 125.48
N LEU A 25 37.22 -142.17 125.67
CA LEU A 25 35.77 -141.95 125.65
C LEU A 25 35.16 -142.21 124.26
N LYS A 26 35.85 -141.84 123.16
CA LYS A 26 35.44 -142.23 121.80
C LYS A 26 35.44 -143.74 121.58
N LYS A 27 36.42 -144.47 122.12
CA LYS A 27 36.46 -145.94 122.09
C LYS A 27 35.32 -146.58 122.90
N GLU A 28 34.90 -145.98 124.01
CA GLU A 28 33.73 -146.47 124.77
C GLU A 28 32.41 -146.29 124.01
N ILE A 29 32.23 -145.18 123.30
CA ILE A 29 31.04 -144.94 122.46
C ILE A 29 30.99 -145.98 121.33
N GLN A 30 32.11 -146.25 120.66
CA GLN A 30 32.18 -147.29 119.63
C GLN A 30 31.89 -148.70 120.19
N LYS A 31 32.38 -149.02 121.39
CA LYS A 31 32.04 -150.30 122.07
C LYS A 31 30.55 -150.41 122.39
N LYS A 32 29.89 -149.32 122.83
CA LYS A 32 28.43 -149.33 123.09
C LYS A 32 27.62 -149.47 121.80
N GLN A 33 28.05 -148.85 120.69
CA GLN A 33 27.43 -149.03 119.38
C GLN A 33 27.56 -150.47 118.86
N ALA A 34 28.75 -151.08 118.99
CA ALA A 34 28.96 -152.48 118.61
C ALA A 34 28.14 -153.47 119.47
N ARG A 35 27.92 -153.15 120.75
CA ARG A 35 27.05 -153.96 121.63
C ARG A 35 25.56 -153.83 121.25
N LEU A 36 25.14 -152.68 120.74
CA LEU A 36 23.77 -152.41 120.31
C LEU A 36 23.46 -153.08 118.96
N SER A 37 24.43 -153.15 118.04
CA SER A 37 24.29 -153.92 116.80
C SER A 37 24.21 -155.43 117.06
N PHE A 38 25.06 -155.96 117.94
CA PHE A 38 25.03 -157.38 118.33
C PHE A 38 23.70 -157.78 119.01
N LEU A 39 23.15 -156.92 119.87
CA LEU A 39 21.84 -157.16 120.50
C LEU A 39 20.69 -157.13 119.49
N LYS A 40 20.72 -156.22 118.50
CA LYS A 40 19.71 -156.20 117.42
C LYS A 40 19.74 -157.46 116.57
N GLU A 41 20.92 -157.98 116.27
CA GLU A 41 21.09 -159.21 115.49
C GLU A 41 20.61 -160.45 116.26
N LYS A 42 20.88 -160.51 117.57
CA LYS A 42 20.33 -161.55 118.46
C LYS A 42 18.80 -161.51 118.53
N ASN A 43 18.20 -160.31 118.56
CA ASN A 43 16.75 -160.14 118.64
C ASN A 43 16.05 -160.54 117.33
N ALA A 44 16.67 -160.25 116.18
CA ALA A 44 16.18 -160.72 114.87
C ALA A 44 16.20 -162.25 114.76
N ASN A 45 17.24 -162.92 115.27
CA ASN A 45 17.33 -164.38 115.29
C ASN A 45 16.35 -165.04 116.28
N LEU A 46 16.09 -164.41 117.44
CA LEU A 46 15.04 -164.87 118.37
C LEU A 46 13.64 -164.70 117.79
N SER A 47 13.37 -163.61 117.06
CA SER A 47 12.07 -163.39 116.38
C SER A 47 11.83 -164.41 115.26
N LYS A 48 12.87 -164.80 114.50
CA LYS A 48 12.78 -165.90 113.52
C LYS A 48 12.51 -167.25 114.18
N LYS A 49 13.14 -167.55 115.33
CA LYS A 49 12.85 -168.77 116.10
C LYS A 49 11.43 -168.78 116.67
N LEU A 50 10.89 -167.61 117.05
CA LEU A 50 9.52 -167.50 117.56
C LEU A 50 8.48 -167.72 116.45
N LYS A 51 8.74 -167.26 115.21
CA LYS A 51 7.89 -167.54 114.04
C LYS A 51 7.84 -169.02 113.68
N LEU A 52 8.99 -169.71 113.70
CA LEU A 52 9.08 -171.14 113.45
C LEU A 52 8.30 -171.97 114.48
N VAL A 53 8.40 -171.62 115.77
CA VAL A 53 7.65 -172.30 116.84
C VAL A 53 6.15 -172.02 116.78
N THR A 54 5.71 -170.85 116.27
CA THR A 54 4.28 -170.57 116.05
C THR A 54 3.70 -171.23 114.79
N GLU A 55 4.53 -171.56 113.79
CA GLU A 55 4.07 -172.25 112.57
C GLU A 55 3.91 -173.77 112.74
N GLU A 56 4.64 -174.36 113.70
CA GLU A 56 4.57 -175.79 114.04
C GLU A 56 3.43 -176.16 115.02
N THR A 57 2.78 -175.19 115.68
CA THR A 57 1.73 -175.46 116.68
C THR A 57 0.29 -175.18 116.22
N LEU A 58 0.02 -175.01 114.92
CA LEU A 58 -1.33 -174.71 114.43
C LEU A 58 -1.86 -175.78 113.46
N SER A 59 -3.05 -176.29 113.78
CA SER A 59 -3.84 -177.27 113.02
C SER A 59 -4.15 -176.79 111.60
N SER A 60 -4.30 -177.71 110.64
CA SER A 60 -4.42 -177.44 109.19
C SER A 60 -5.67 -176.64 108.79
N GLU A 61 -6.67 -176.56 109.66
CA GLU A 61 -7.97 -175.95 109.37
C GLU A 61 -7.92 -174.41 109.39
N ASP A 62 -7.12 -173.81 110.26
CA ASP A 62 -6.96 -172.35 110.34
C ASP A 62 -6.11 -171.74 109.21
N LYS A 63 -5.32 -172.58 108.51
CA LYS A 63 -4.46 -172.13 107.39
C LYS A 63 -5.23 -171.94 106.07
N ALA A 64 -6.32 -172.69 105.84
CA ALA A 64 -7.08 -172.61 104.60
C ALA A 64 -7.97 -171.35 104.53
N LEU A 65 -8.64 -171.00 105.63
CA LEU A 65 -9.53 -169.83 105.69
C LEU A 65 -8.79 -168.51 105.42
N ARG A 66 -7.57 -168.34 105.95
CA ARG A 66 -6.78 -167.13 105.70
C ARG A 66 -6.31 -166.98 104.25
N MET A 67 -6.07 -168.09 103.54
CA MET A 67 -5.60 -168.04 102.15
C MET A 67 -6.75 -167.66 101.20
N GLU A 68 -7.98 -168.10 101.50
CA GLU A 68 -9.16 -167.77 100.71
C GLU A 68 -9.61 -166.31 100.90
N GLU A 69 -9.40 -165.74 102.09
CA GLU A 69 -9.56 -164.30 102.32
C GLU A 69 -8.58 -163.47 101.47
N ILE A 70 -7.30 -163.85 101.43
CA ILE A 70 -6.28 -163.15 100.62
C ILE A 70 -6.62 -163.20 99.12
N LEU A 71 -7.08 -164.35 98.61
CA LEU A 71 -7.47 -164.49 97.19
C LEU A 71 -8.63 -163.58 96.80
N LYS A 72 -9.67 -163.47 97.66
CA LYS A 72 -10.78 -162.54 97.44
C LYS A 72 -10.33 -161.07 97.47
N GLU A 73 -9.34 -160.75 98.28
CA GLU A 73 -8.75 -159.42 98.33
C GLU A 73 -7.98 -159.09 97.04
N GLU A 74 -7.17 -160.02 96.53
CA GLU A 74 -6.45 -159.81 95.26
C GLU A 74 -7.37 -159.70 94.05
N GLU A 75 -8.43 -160.51 93.96
CA GLU A 75 -9.42 -160.39 92.87
C GLU A 75 -10.14 -159.04 92.86
N LYS A 76 -10.39 -158.45 94.05
CA LYS A 76 -10.91 -157.07 94.15
C LYS A 76 -9.91 -156.06 93.61
N ILE A 77 -8.63 -156.18 93.97
CA ILE A 77 -7.56 -155.28 93.51
C ILE A 77 -7.44 -155.33 91.98
N VAL A 78 -7.52 -156.51 91.37
CA VAL A 78 -7.45 -156.65 89.90
C VAL A 78 -8.62 -155.95 89.20
N LYS A 79 -9.85 -156.13 89.71
CA LYS A 79 -11.03 -155.44 89.16
C LYS A 79 -10.91 -153.91 89.30
N GLU A 80 -10.40 -153.43 90.44
CA GLU A 80 -10.10 -152.01 90.63
C GLU A 80 -9.08 -151.51 89.59
N LYS A 81 -8.01 -152.25 89.32
CA LYS A 81 -7.02 -151.89 88.28
C LYS A 81 -7.57 -151.93 86.85
N GLU A 82 -8.45 -152.86 86.51
CA GLU A 82 -9.11 -152.86 85.20
C GLU A 82 -10.03 -151.65 85.02
N THR A 83 -10.78 -151.27 86.06
CA THR A 83 -11.61 -150.05 86.03
C THR A 83 -10.76 -148.79 85.91
N GLU A 84 -9.65 -148.69 86.65
CA GLU A 84 -8.67 -147.60 86.49
C GLU A 84 -8.11 -147.56 85.05
N MET A 85 -7.76 -148.72 84.47
CA MET A 85 -7.22 -148.78 83.11
C MET A 85 -8.24 -148.34 82.05
N ASN A 86 -9.51 -148.70 82.20
CA ASN A 86 -10.56 -148.26 81.29
C ASN A 86 -10.82 -146.76 81.41
N GLN A 87 -10.84 -146.22 82.62
CA GLN A 87 -10.93 -144.76 82.86
C GLN A 87 -9.75 -144.02 82.20
N LEU A 88 -8.53 -144.56 82.32
CA LEU A 88 -7.34 -143.99 81.68
C LEU A 88 -7.42 -144.04 80.14
N LYS A 89 -7.95 -145.12 79.56
CA LYS A 89 -8.15 -145.22 78.10
C LYS A 89 -9.19 -144.22 77.58
N GLU A 90 -10.30 -144.04 78.29
CA GLU A 90 -11.29 -143.01 77.94
C GLU A 90 -10.70 -141.60 78.07
N LEU A 91 -9.93 -141.34 79.13
CA LEU A 91 -9.19 -140.09 79.29
C LEU A 91 -8.20 -139.86 78.14
N LEU A 92 -7.45 -140.89 77.74
CA LEU A 92 -6.52 -140.82 76.61
C LEU A 92 -7.26 -140.50 75.31
N PHE A 93 -8.39 -141.15 75.04
CA PHE A 93 -9.19 -140.90 73.84
C PHE A 93 -9.71 -139.46 73.81
N LYS A 94 -10.32 -138.99 74.92
CA LYS A 94 -10.79 -137.59 75.06
C LYS A 94 -9.65 -136.60 74.88
N LYS A 95 -8.47 -136.83 75.48
CA LYS A 95 -7.31 -135.95 75.32
C LYS A 95 -6.75 -135.95 73.90
N THR A 96 -6.82 -137.08 73.19
CA THR A 96 -6.39 -137.17 71.79
C THR A 96 -7.36 -136.43 70.85
N GLU A 97 -8.66 -136.53 71.12
CA GLU A 97 -9.68 -135.78 70.39
C GLU A 97 -9.57 -134.27 70.64
N GLU A 98 -9.38 -133.85 71.90
CA GLU A 98 -9.06 -132.47 72.26
C GLU A 98 -7.81 -131.97 71.54
N LEU A 99 -6.73 -132.76 71.52
CA LEU A 99 -5.49 -132.42 70.80
C LEU A 99 -5.74 -132.23 69.30
N LYS A 100 -6.55 -133.08 68.68
CA LYS A 100 -6.87 -132.97 67.25
C LYS A 100 -7.66 -131.69 66.97
N VAL A 101 -8.68 -131.39 67.78
CA VAL A 101 -9.44 -130.13 67.69
C VAL A 101 -8.54 -128.91 67.85
N GLN A 102 -7.59 -128.94 68.80
CA GLN A 102 -6.64 -127.84 68.96
C GLN A 102 -5.68 -127.71 67.78
N LYS A 103 -5.19 -128.82 67.20
CA LYS A 103 -4.37 -128.79 65.98
C LYS A 103 -5.12 -128.24 64.77
N ASP A 104 -6.40 -128.56 64.63
CA ASP A 104 -7.21 -128.03 63.54
C ASP A 104 -7.49 -126.53 63.74
N LYS A 105 -7.72 -126.08 64.98
CA LYS A 105 -7.79 -124.65 65.31
C LYS A 105 -6.48 -123.92 65.03
N GLU A 106 -5.34 -124.52 65.38
CA GLU A 106 -4.00 -123.97 65.08
C GLU A 106 -3.81 -123.78 63.57
N LYS A 107 -4.18 -124.79 62.75
CA LYS A 107 -4.12 -124.67 61.29
C LYS A 107 -5.04 -123.57 60.74
N CYS A 108 -6.26 -123.44 61.26
CA CYS A 108 -7.16 -122.36 60.87
C CYS A 108 -6.55 -120.98 61.19
N ILE A 109 -6.02 -120.81 62.40
CA ILE A 109 -5.36 -119.56 62.82
C ILE A 109 -4.12 -119.28 61.96
N LEU A 110 -3.31 -120.29 61.63
CA LEU A 110 -2.17 -120.12 60.72
C LEU A 110 -2.61 -119.65 59.34
N GLY A 111 -3.69 -120.22 58.80
CA GLY A 111 -4.29 -119.75 57.54
C GLY A 111 -4.78 -118.31 57.62
N GLU A 112 -5.42 -117.91 58.73
CA GLU A 112 -5.82 -116.52 58.98
C GLU A 112 -4.59 -115.59 59.08
N ILE A 113 -3.54 -115.98 59.79
CA ILE A 113 -2.29 -115.22 59.90
C ILE A 113 -1.64 -115.03 58.53
N GLU A 114 -1.56 -116.08 57.70
CA GLU A 114 -1.01 -115.99 56.35
C GLU A 114 -1.87 -115.11 55.43
N GLY A 115 -3.20 -115.22 55.54
CA GLY A 115 -4.16 -114.36 54.86
C GLY A 115 -4.00 -112.89 55.26
N SER A 116 -3.95 -112.59 56.56
CA SER A 116 -3.69 -111.26 57.11
C SER A 116 -2.32 -110.73 56.72
N ARG A 117 -1.28 -111.57 56.70
CA ARG A 117 0.07 -111.19 56.28
C ARG A 117 0.13 -110.83 54.79
N THR A 118 -0.61 -111.55 53.96
CA THR A 118 -0.73 -111.25 52.53
C THR A 118 -1.53 -109.97 52.31
N SER A 119 -2.64 -109.80 53.03
CA SER A 119 -3.43 -108.56 53.03
C SER A 119 -2.58 -107.36 53.49
N PHE A 120 -1.79 -107.52 54.56
CA PHE A 120 -0.88 -106.49 55.05
C PHE A 120 0.19 -106.12 54.01
N LYS A 121 0.78 -107.11 53.33
CA LYS A 121 1.71 -106.83 52.21
C LYS A 121 1.03 -106.05 51.09
N ASN A 122 -0.19 -106.41 50.70
CA ASN A 122 -0.97 -105.71 49.69
C ASN A 122 -1.33 -104.28 50.11
N MET A 123 -1.69 -104.07 51.38
CA MET A 123 -1.95 -102.74 51.92
C MET A 123 -0.68 -101.90 51.98
N LYS A 124 0.46 -102.52 52.33
CA LYS A 124 1.76 -101.84 52.34
C LYS A 124 2.21 -101.42 50.94
N THR A 125 2.04 -102.27 49.92
CA THR A 125 2.34 -101.87 48.52
C THR A 125 1.40 -100.78 48.03
N ARG A 126 0.12 -100.83 48.40
CA ARG A 126 -0.84 -99.77 48.11
C ARG A 126 -0.46 -98.45 48.80
N LEU A 127 -0.02 -98.51 50.06
CA LEU A 127 0.45 -97.34 50.81
C LEU A 127 1.68 -96.72 50.14
N HIS A 128 2.68 -97.53 49.76
CA HIS A 128 3.84 -97.02 49.01
C HIS A 128 3.47 -96.41 47.67
N ARG A 129 2.48 -96.97 46.96
CA ARG A 129 1.97 -96.37 45.71
C ARG A 129 1.32 -95.01 45.98
N LEU A 130 0.49 -94.91 47.02
CA LEU A 130 -0.14 -93.66 47.42
C LEU A 130 0.89 -92.62 47.88
N ASP A 131 1.93 -93.01 48.61
CA ASP A 131 3.02 -92.11 49.00
C ASP A 131 3.77 -91.59 47.78
N ALA A 132 4.06 -92.45 46.81
CA ALA A 132 4.70 -92.05 45.55
C ALA A 132 3.80 -91.10 44.72
N ASP A 133 2.49 -91.35 44.69
CA ASP A 133 1.54 -90.47 44.02
C ASP A 133 1.40 -89.13 44.76
N ALA A 134 1.47 -89.11 46.10
CA ALA A 134 1.46 -87.90 46.91
C ALA A 134 2.71 -87.05 46.67
N LEU A 135 3.90 -87.66 46.56
CA LEU A 135 5.14 -86.96 46.21
C LEU A 135 5.05 -86.32 44.82
N LYS A 136 4.52 -87.03 43.82
CA LYS A 136 4.30 -86.45 42.48
C LYS A 136 3.29 -85.30 42.51
N GLN A 137 2.23 -85.42 43.31
CA GLN A 137 1.28 -84.31 43.50
C GLN A 137 1.96 -83.11 44.15
N GLN A 138 2.85 -83.32 45.12
CA GLN A 138 3.61 -82.24 45.74
C GLN A 138 4.55 -81.56 44.72
N GLU A 139 5.23 -82.32 43.87
CA GLU A 139 6.04 -81.77 42.76
C GLU A 139 5.19 -80.95 41.78
N LEU A 140 4.01 -81.46 41.41
CA LEU A 140 3.07 -80.72 40.54
C LEU A 140 2.60 -79.42 41.19
N ILE A 141 2.27 -79.44 42.48
CA ILE A 141 1.89 -78.23 43.23
C ILE A 141 3.05 -77.24 43.24
N TYR A 142 4.27 -77.67 43.57
CA TYR A 142 5.44 -76.79 43.53
C TYR A 142 5.69 -76.18 42.16
N ASN A 143 5.56 -76.96 41.09
CA ASN A 143 5.71 -76.46 39.72
C ASN A 143 4.60 -75.46 39.35
N GLN A 144 3.36 -75.74 39.76
CA GLN A 144 2.24 -74.81 39.56
C GLN A 144 2.42 -73.53 40.39
N ASP A 145 2.86 -73.62 41.63
CA ASP A 145 3.15 -72.46 42.48
C ASP A 145 4.27 -71.60 41.89
N PHE A 146 5.32 -72.22 41.35
CA PHE A 146 6.37 -71.50 40.63
C PHE A 146 5.83 -70.78 39.40
N TYR A 147 4.98 -71.45 38.61
CA TYR A 147 4.34 -70.85 37.45
C TYR A 147 3.39 -69.72 37.84
N ILE A 148 2.61 -69.89 38.90
CA ILE A 148 1.75 -68.86 39.48
C ILE A 148 2.60 -67.67 39.93
N GLN A 149 3.72 -67.86 40.62
CA GLN A 149 4.62 -66.76 41.00
C GLN A 149 5.18 -66.02 39.78
N GLN A 150 5.54 -66.74 38.72
CA GLN A 150 6.01 -66.11 37.48
C GLN A 150 4.89 -65.30 36.81
N LEU A 151 3.68 -65.84 36.77
CA LEU A 151 2.50 -65.14 36.27
C LEU A 151 2.16 -63.94 37.15
N GLN A 152 2.14 -64.06 38.47
CA GLN A 152 1.92 -62.97 39.42
C GLN A 152 2.95 -61.86 39.22
N ARG A 153 4.25 -62.17 39.08
CA ARG A 153 5.26 -61.15 38.75
C ARG A 153 5.00 -60.46 37.42
N ARG A 154 4.56 -61.21 36.39
CA ARG A 154 4.18 -60.63 35.09
C ARG A 154 2.91 -59.79 35.19
N LEU A 155 1.96 -60.21 36.02
CA LEU A 155 0.67 -59.57 36.22
C LEU A 155 0.86 -58.28 37.03
N SER A 156 1.63 -58.30 38.13
CA SER A 156 2.10 -57.11 38.86
C SER A 156 2.79 -56.12 37.94
N ARG A 157 3.69 -56.59 37.05
CA ARG A 157 4.30 -55.71 36.03
C ARG A 157 3.30 -55.12 35.04
N LEU A 158 2.27 -55.87 34.65
CA LEU A 158 1.21 -55.39 33.74
C LEU A 158 0.21 -54.46 34.44
N GLU A 159 -0.08 -54.70 35.72
CA GLU A 159 -0.92 -53.86 36.59
C GLU A 159 -0.21 -52.58 37.04
N GLY A 160 1.10 -52.46 36.77
CA GLY A 160 1.88 -51.25 37.02
C GLY A 160 2.63 -51.24 38.36
N GLU A 161 2.70 -52.37 39.05
CA GLU A 161 3.65 -52.59 40.15
C GLU A 161 5.03 -52.91 39.56
N VAL A 162 5.72 -51.83 39.22
CA VAL A 162 7.13 -51.83 38.82
C VAL A 162 7.98 -51.56 40.07
N ASP A 163 9.23 -52.04 40.09
CA ASP A 163 10.19 -51.67 41.14
C ASP A 163 10.24 -50.14 41.28
N ALA A 164 10.35 -49.64 42.52
CA ALA A 164 10.22 -48.22 42.82
C ALA A 164 11.17 -47.34 41.97
N ASP A 165 12.34 -47.87 41.61
CA ASP A 165 13.33 -47.20 40.77
C ASP A 165 12.88 -47.10 39.30
N GLU A 166 12.32 -48.16 38.72
CA GLU A 166 11.79 -48.14 37.34
C GLU A 166 10.55 -47.24 37.23
N LYS A 167 9.70 -47.22 38.27
CA LYS A 167 8.56 -46.30 38.34
C LYS A 167 9.02 -44.84 38.37
N GLN A 168 10.04 -44.51 39.17
CA GLN A 168 10.62 -43.17 39.20
C GLN A 168 11.21 -42.76 37.85
N VAL A 169 11.89 -43.66 37.15
CA VAL A 169 12.44 -43.38 35.81
C VAL A 169 11.33 -43.14 34.79
N LEU A 170 10.26 -43.94 34.79
CA LEU A 170 9.13 -43.75 33.89
C LEU A 170 8.34 -42.48 34.23
N GLU A 171 8.11 -42.18 35.50
CA GLU A 171 7.48 -40.93 35.94
C GLU A 171 8.33 -39.71 35.56
N ALA A 172 9.66 -39.79 35.72
CA ALA A 172 10.59 -38.76 35.25
C ALA A 172 10.51 -38.60 33.73
N LYS A 173 10.46 -39.70 32.97
CA LYS A 173 10.32 -39.64 31.51
C LYS A 173 8.98 -39.04 31.08
N VAL A 174 7.89 -39.37 31.77
CA VAL A 174 6.57 -38.77 31.53
C VAL A 174 6.58 -37.29 31.88
N ALA A 175 7.23 -36.88 32.98
CA ALA A 175 7.36 -35.49 33.35
C ALA A 175 8.19 -34.71 32.32
N GLU A 176 9.32 -35.27 31.85
CA GLU A 176 10.10 -34.70 30.75
C GLU A 176 9.27 -34.55 29.48
N LEU A 177 8.58 -35.61 29.04
CA LEU A 177 7.77 -35.57 27.82
C LEU A 177 6.60 -34.57 27.93
N LYS A 178 5.97 -34.46 29.11
CA LYS A 178 4.95 -33.44 29.37
C LYS A 178 5.55 -32.03 29.33
N LYS A 179 6.73 -31.84 29.90
CA LYS A 179 7.45 -30.57 29.85
C LYS A 179 7.79 -30.17 28.42
N THR A 180 8.36 -31.10 27.63
CA THR A 180 8.65 -30.83 26.21
C THR A 180 7.38 -30.56 25.41
N LEU A 181 6.28 -31.27 25.69
CA LEU A 181 5.00 -31.01 25.02
C LEU A 181 4.48 -29.61 25.33
N GLU A 182 4.60 -29.16 26.59
CA GLU A 182 4.15 -27.84 27.00
C GLU A 182 5.06 -26.74 26.42
N GLU A 183 6.38 -26.96 26.38
CA GLU A 183 7.33 -26.08 25.69
C GLU A 183 6.97 -25.96 24.19
N GLU A 184 6.72 -27.06 23.50
CA GLU A 184 6.33 -27.06 22.07
C GLU A 184 4.94 -26.43 21.83
N LYS A 185 3.99 -26.56 22.76
CA LYS A 185 2.72 -25.84 22.68
C LYS A 185 2.92 -24.34 22.81
N ASN A 186 3.75 -23.90 23.75
CA ASN A 186 4.06 -22.49 23.93
C ASN A 186 4.80 -21.90 22.71
N THR A 187 5.73 -22.64 22.11
CA THR A 187 6.39 -22.22 20.85
C THR A 187 5.39 -22.17 19.69
N TYR A 188 4.48 -23.15 19.59
CA TYR A 188 3.41 -23.13 18.59
C TYR A 188 2.48 -21.93 18.77
N ASP A 189 2.00 -21.65 19.98
CA ASP A 189 1.08 -20.55 20.25
C ASP A 189 1.72 -19.19 19.96
N THR A 190 2.99 -19.01 20.34
CA THR A 190 3.74 -17.81 19.99
C THR A 190 3.93 -17.66 18.48
N LEU A 191 4.26 -18.74 17.77
CA LEU A 191 4.38 -18.74 16.32
C LEU A 191 3.04 -18.48 15.62
N ASN A 192 1.93 -19.03 16.13
CA ASN A 192 0.59 -18.82 15.60
C ASN A 192 0.13 -17.36 15.76
N VAL A 193 0.43 -16.73 16.90
CA VAL A 193 0.20 -15.30 17.10
C VAL A 193 1.02 -14.47 16.11
N GLN A 194 2.30 -14.82 15.91
CA GLN A 194 3.14 -14.14 14.91
C GLN A 194 2.62 -14.35 13.48
N HIS A 195 2.16 -15.55 13.14
CA HIS A 195 1.58 -15.85 11.84
C HIS A 195 0.32 -15.02 11.57
N LYS A 196 -0.59 -14.90 12.55
CA LYS A 196 -1.80 -14.06 12.44
C LYS A 196 -1.45 -12.57 12.28
N LYS A 197 -0.41 -12.08 12.97
CA LYS A 197 0.10 -10.72 12.78
C LYS A 197 0.62 -10.51 11.35
N LEU A 198 1.49 -11.40 10.87
CA LEU A 198 2.01 -11.36 9.51
C LEU A 198 0.89 -11.44 8.46
N GLN A 199 -0.13 -12.26 8.68
CA GLN A 199 -1.29 -12.34 7.79
C GLN A 199 -2.06 -11.01 7.74
N SER A 200 -2.21 -10.34 8.87
CA SER A 200 -2.82 -9.01 8.95
C SER A 200 -1.97 -7.97 8.24
N ASP A 201 -0.65 -7.98 8.45
CA ASP A 201 0.30 -7.07 7.80
C ASP A 201 0.28 -7.24 6.28
N VAL A 202 0.28 -8.49 5.79
CA VAL A 202 0.15 -8.81 4.36
C VAL A 202 -1.16 -8.25 3.80
N HIS A 203 -2.27 -8.36 4.52
CA HIS A 203 -3.55 -7.80 4.09
C HIS A 203 -3.50 -6.26 4.02
N PHE A 204 -2.91 -5.58 5.02
CA PHE A 204 -2.73 -4.12 4.98
C PHE A 204 -1.81 -3.67 3.85
N LEU A 205 -0.70 -4.37 3.62
CA LEU A 205 0.22 -4.09 2.52
C LEU A 205 -0.45 -4.27 1.15
N LYS A 206 -1.26 -5.32 0.97
CA LYS A 206 -2.04 -5.50 -0.27
C LYS A 206 -3.00 -4.33 -0.51
N ARG A 207 -3.76 -3.92 0.52
CA ARG A 207 -4.66 -2.76 0.40
C ARG A 207 -3.91 -1.47 0.08
N ALA A 208 -2.76 -1.24 0.71
CA ALA A 208 -1.92 -0.08 0.41
C ALA A 208 -1.41 -0.11 -1.04
N MET A 209 -0.95 -1.28 -1.50
CA MET A 209 -0.50 -1.50 -2.87
C MET A 209 -1.62 -1.27 -3.89
N ASP A 210 -2.84 -1.76 -3.62
CA ASP A 210 -4.00 -1.54 -4.50
C ASP A 210 -4.33 -0.04 -4.60
N LYS A 211 -4.34 0.67 -3.46
CA LYS A 211 -4.55 2.13 -3.43
C LYS A 211 -3.47 2.88 -4.21
N THR A 212 -2.20 2.53 -4.05
CA THR A 212 -1.12 3.10 -4.84
C THR A 212 -1.25 2.74 -6.33
N GLY A 213 -1.77 1.55 -6.66
CA GLY A 213 -2.09 1.13 -8.02
C GLY A 213 -3.20 1.98 -8.67
N GLU A 214 -4.24 2.32 -7.91
CA GLU A 214 -5.30 3.24 -8.34
C GLU A 214 -4.75 4.66 -8.55
N GLU A 215 -3.97 5.17 -7.60
CA GLU A 215 -3.34 6.49 -7.69
C GLU A 215 -2.41 6.57 -8.91
N THR A 216 -1.56 5.57 -9.14
CA THR A 216 -0.68 5.52 -10.32
C THR A 216 -1.46 5.45 -11.63
N SER A 217 -2.55 4.68 -11.67
CA SER A 217 -3.45 4.64 -12.84
C SER A 217 -4.10 6.00 -13.09
N SER A 218 -4.54 6.70 -12.04
CA SER A 218 -5.12 8.04 -12.15
C SER A 218 -4.11 9.08 -12.66
N MET A 219 -2.86 9.01 -12.17
CA MET A 219 -1.77 9.88 -12.64
C MET A 219 -1.40 9.57 -14.08
N MET A 220 -1.43 8.30 -14.50
CA MET A 220 -1.19 7.90 -15.88
C MET A 220 -2.28 8.46 -16.82
N ILE A 221 -3.55 8.41 -16.41
CA ILE A 221 -4.64 9.05 -17.15
C ILE A 221 -4.38 10.55 -17.27
N LYS A 222 -3.96 11.21 -16.18
CA LYS A 222 -3.67 12.64 -16.20
C LYS A 222 -2.49 13.01 -17.11
N ILE A 223 -1.43 12.19 -17.12
CA ILE A 223 -0.30 12.35 -18.03
C ILE A 223 -0.78 12.22 -19.49
N ASN A 224 -1.61 11.23 -19.80
CA ASN A 224 -2.15 11.06 -21.15
C ASN A 224 -3.04 12.23 -21.58
N GLU A 225 -3.87 12.77 -20.68
CA GLU A 225 -4.64 13.99 -20.95
C GLU A 225 -3.73 15.18 -21.26
N LEU A 226 -2.68 15.40 -20.46
CA LEU A 226 -1.72 16.49 -20.68
C LEU A 226 -0.96 16.33 -21.98
N ASN A 227 -0.56 15.10 -22.35
CA ASN A 227 0.06 14.81 -23.63
C ASN A 227 -0.87 15.14 -24.80
N LEU A 228 -2.16 14.79 -24.70
CA LEU A 228 -3.15 15.14 -25.72
C LEU A 228 -3.33 16.66 -25.85
N VAL A 229 -3.30 17.41 -24.75
CA VAL A 229 -3.34 18.88 -24.76
C VAL A 229 -2.08 19.44 -25.44
N ASN A 230 -0.89 18.93 -25.09
CA ASN A 230 0.36 19.35 -25.72
C ASN A 230 0.34 19.10 -27.23
N ASP A 231 -0.11 17.93 -27.68
CA ASP A 231 -0.21 17.60 -29.11
C ASP A 231 -1.17 18.54 -29.85
N ARG A 232 -2.29 18.90 -29.22
CA ARG A 232 -3.24 19.88 -29.79
C ARG A 232 -2.63 21.27 -29.86
N SER A 233 -1.97 21.74 -28.79
CA SER A 233 -1.29 23.04 -28.76
C SER A 233 -0.17 23.11 -29.81
N ASP A 234 0.58 22.02 -30.02
CA ASP A 234 1.60 21.95 -31.07
C ASP A 234 1.01 22.03 -32.48
N GLN A 235 -0.15 21.38 -32.71
CA GLN A 235 -0.86 21.50 -33.98
C GLN A 235 -1.38 22.93 -34.22
N GLU A 236 -1.95 23.56 -33.19
CA GLU A 236 -2.38 24.97 -33.26
C GLU A 236 -1.21 25.91 -33.51
N LEU A 237 -0.07 25.69 -32.86
CA LEU A 237 1.14 26.46 -33.10
C LEU A 237 1.64 26.31 -34.54
N LYS A 238 1.60 25.09 -35.10
CA LYS A 238 1.95 24.85 -36.51
C LYS A 238 1.01 25.61 -37.45
N LYS A 239 -0.30 25.58 -37.22
CA LYS A 239 -1.29 26.36 -37.98
C LYS A 239 -1.06 27.87 -37.87
N ALA A 240 -0.79 28.38 -36.67
CA ALA A 240 -0.49 29.78 -36.46
C ALA A 240 0.79 30.21 -37.20
N LYS A 241 1.81 29.34 -37.25
CA LYS A 241 3.04 29.58 -38.03
C LYS A 241 2.78 29.64 -39.53
N THR A 242 1.94 28.74 -40.08
CA THR A 242 1.60 28.78 -41.52
C THR A 242 0.82 30.05 -41.86
N ILE A 243 -0.19 30.41 -41.04
CA ILE A 243 -0.96 31.66 -41.23
C ILE A 243 -0.05 32.89 -41.16
N LYS A 244 0.90 32.92 -40.21
CA LYS A 244 1.90 34.01 -40.14
C LYS A 244 2.73 34.09 -41.41
N GLN A 245 3.17 32.96 -41.96
CA GLN A 245 3.94 32.93 -43.20
C GLN A 245 3.12 33.43 -44.39
N GLU A 246 1.86 33.02 -44.50
CA GLU A 246 0.92 33.51 -45.52
C GLU A 246 0.72 35.03 -45.42
N MET A 247 0.45 35.56 -44.22
CA MET A 247 0.32 37.01 -44.01
C MET A 247 1.60 37.80 -44.36
N ILE A 248 2.78 37.23 -44.10
CA ILE A 248 4.05 37.87 -44.50
C ILE A 248 4.17 37.92 -46.03
N VAL A 249 3.74 36.88 -46.73
CA VAL A 249 3.73 36.85 -48.20
C VAL A 249 2.75 37.89 -48.74
N GLU A 250 1.55 37.98 -48.18
CA GLU A 250 0.54 38.99 -48.55
C GLU A 250 1.05 40.42 -48.31
N ASP A 251 1.65 40.70 -47.14
CA ASP A 251 2.25 42.01 -46.84
C ASP A 251 3.35 42.39 -47.83
N ASN A 252 4.20 41.44 -48.20
CA ASN A 252 5.23 41.68 -49.22
C ASN A 252 4.62 41.95 -50.60
N LEU A 253 3.54 41.24 -50.98
CA LEU A 253 2.84 41.45 -52.24
C LEU A 253 2.18 42.84 -52.28
N LEU A 254 1.52 43.25 -51.20
CA LEU A 254 0.95 44.60 -51.06
C LEU A 254 2.03 45.69 -51.11
N LYS A 255 3.20 45.46 -50.49
CA LYS A 255 4.35 46.38 -50.60
C LYS A 255 4.85 46.52 -52.03
N LEU A 256 4.89 45.42 -52.79
CA LEU A 256 5.26 45.45 -54.21
C LEU A 256 4.23 46.25 -55.04
N GLU A 257 2.94 46.01 -54.84
CA GLU A 257 1.87 46.78 -55.50
C GLU A 257 1.94 48.27 -55.15
N LEU A 258 2.16 48.59 -53.88
CA LEU A 258 2.31 49.97 -53.41
C LEU A 258 3.52 50.65 -54.03
N ASN A 259 4.65 49.96 -54.15
CA ASN A 259 5.82 50.49 -54.85
C ASN A 259 5.54 50.70 -56.34
N HIS A 260 4.89 49.75 -57.01
CA HIS A 260 4.49 49.90 -58.41
C HIS A 260 3.55 51.10 -58.62
N LEU A 261 2.57 51.29 -57.73
CA LEU A 261 1.67 52.45 -57.77
C LEU A 261 2.41 53.77 -57.50
N LYS A 262 3.37 53.79 -56.57
CA LYS A 262 4.23 54.95 -56.31
C LYS A 262 5.07 55.31 -57.54
N ASP A 263 5.70 54.33 -58.18
CA ASP A 263 6.50 54.53 -59.39
C ASP A 263 5.63 55.04 -60.54
N THR A 264 4.44 54.46 -60.70
CA THR A 264 3.45 54.91 -61.68
C THR A 264 3.05 56.36 -61.41
N LEU A 265 2.76 56.72 -60.16
CA LEU A 265 2.41 58.09 -59.77
C LEU A 265 3.58 59.05 -60.05
N CYS A 266 4.80 58.71 -59.66
CA CYS A 266 5.99 59.52 -59.92
C CYS A 266 6.16 59.76 -61.43
N SER A 267 6.02 58.72 -62.25
CA SER A 267 6.11 58.84 -63.71
C SER A 267 5.01 59.75 -64.30
N LYS A 268 3.81 59.77 -63.72
CA LYS A 268 2.71 60.65 -64.14
C LYS A 268 2.95 62.08 -63.70
N THR A 269 3.44 62.28 -62.47
CA THR A 269 3.82 63.59 -61.96
C THR A 269 4.94 64.21 -62.79
N GLU A 270 5.97 63.44 -63.14
CA GLU A 270 7.03 63.90 -64.07
C GLU A 270 6.45 64.31 -65.43
N LYS A 271 5.56 63.49 -66.02
CA LYS A 271 4.89 63.83 -67.29
C LYS A 271 4.08 65.13 -67.18
N VAL A 272 3.29 65.30 -66.12
CA VAL A 272 2.53 66.54 -65.90
C VAL A 272 3.46 67.73 -65.78
N LEU A 273 4.55 67.61 -65.02
CA LEU A 273 5.53 68.67 -64.83
C LEU A 273 6.23 69.04 -66.15
N THR A 274 6.55 68.05 -67.00
CA THR A 274 7.08 68.32 -68.36
C THR A 274 6.07 69.04 -69.25
N LEU A 275 4.78 68.67 -69.20
CA LEU A 275 3.72 69.32 -69.97
C LEU A 275 3.44 70.75 -69.48
N GLU A 276 3.47 70.97 -68.16
CA GLU A 276 3.35 72.32 -67.59
C GLU A 276 4.51 73.21 -68.00
N LYS A 277 5.74 72.68 -68.00
CA LYS A 277 6.92 73.40 -68.51
C LYS A 277 6.74 73.78 -69.98
N GLN A 278 6.36 72.83 -70.84
CA GLN A 278 6.10 73.10 -72.26
C GLN A 278 4.98 74.13 -72.47
N LYS A 279 3.90 74.06 -71.66
CA LYS A 279 2.81 75.05 -71.71
C LYS A 279 3.29 76.45 -71.33
N LEU A 280 4.15 76.57 -70.32
CA LEU A 280 4.73 77.85 -69.92
C LEU A 280 5.65 78.40 -71.02
N GLU A 281 6.51 77.57 -71.61
CA GLU A 281 7.37 77.95 -72.75
C GLU A 281 6.53 78.43 -73.95
N LEU A 282 5.46 77.71 -74.30
CA LEU A 282 4.55 78.12 -75.37
C LEU A 282 3.82 79.43 -75.05
N LYS A 283 3.34 79.62 -73.81
CA LYS A 283 2.71 80.87 -73.38
C LYS A 283 3.67 82.05 -73.48
N GLN A 284 4.93 81.86 -73.09
CA GLN A 284 5.96 82.87 -73.20
C GLN A 284 6.22 83.20 -74.68
N ALA A 285 6.42 82.20 -75.53
CA ALA A 285 6.61 82.40 -76.97
C ALA A 285 5.43 83.14 -77.63
N ILE A 286 4.19 82.81 -77.25
CA ILE A 286 2.99 83.51 -77.75
C ILE A 286 2.98 84.97 -77.26
N ALA A 287 3.34 85.24 -76.00
CA ALA A 287 3.41 86.60 -75.47
C ALA A 287 4.47 87.44 -76.19
N GLU A 288 5.65 86.88 -76.43
CA GLU A 288 6.73 87.50 -77.21
C GLU A 288 6.27 87.81 -78.64
N ARG A 289 5.66 86.84 -79.33
CA ARG A 289 5.11 87.05 -80.69
C ARG A 289 3.99 88.10 -80.72
N ASN A 290 3.11 88.11 -79.73
CA ASN A 290 2.07 89.13 -79.65
C ASN A 290 2.67 90.54 -79.47
N GLU A 291 3.74 90.66 -78.68
CA GLU A 291 4.41 91.94 -78.50
C GLU A 291 5.16 92.37 -79.78
N GLU A 292 5.82 91.44 -80.47
CA GLU A 292 6.38 91.70 -81.81
C GLU A 292 5.31 92.20 -82.77
N ILE A 293 4.16 91.52 -82.84
CA ILE A 293 3.03 91.92 -83.69
C ILE A 293 2.54 93.32 -83.30
N LYS A 294 2.35 93.61 -82.01
CA LYS A 294 1.94 94.95 -81.56
C LYS A 294 2.92 96.04 -81.99
N ILE A 295 4.23 95.80 -81.84
CA ILE A 295 5.27 96.74 -82.27
C ILE A 295 5.19 96.96 -83.78
N HIS A 296 5.04 95.88 -84.57
CA HIS A 296 4.88 95.97 -86.02
C HIS A 296 3.59 96.69 -86.43
N THR A 297 2.46 96.43 -85.78
CA THR A 297 1.19 97.13 -86.03
C THR A 297 1.34 98.62 -85.71
N ALA A 298 1.91 98.97 -84.56
CA ALA A 298 2.13 100.37 -84.19
C ALA A 298 3.07 101.10 -85.17
N MET A 299 4.09 100.40 -85.69
CA MET A 299 4.98 100.90 -86.74
C MET A 299 4.20 101.15 -88.04
N LEU A 300 3.38 100.20 -88.49
CA LEU A 300 2.54 100.34 -89.68
C LEU A 300 1.51 101.46 -89.54
N ASP A 301 0.84 101.57 -88.39
CA ASP A 301 -0.08 102.67 -88.10
C ASP A 301 0.63 104.02 -88.16
N SER A 302 1.88 104.09 -87.68
CA SER A 302 2.69 105.30 -87.81
C SER A 302 3.02 105.63 -89.28
N GLN A 303 3.32 104.62 -90.10
CA GLN A 303 3.54 104.81 -91.54
C GLN A 303 2.26 105.27 -92.26
N ILE A 304 1.10 104.69 -91.92
CA ILE A 304 -0.20 105.11 -92.46
C ILE A 304 -0.49 106.57 -92.08
N ARG A 305 -0.28 106.95 -90.81
CA ARG A 305 -0.46 108.34 -90.36
C ARG A 305 0.44 109.32 -91.13
N LEU A 306 1.71 108.96 -91.35
CA LEU A 306 2.62 109.79 -92.15
C LEU A 306 2.13 109.91 -93.60
N GLY A 307 1.71 108.80 -94.22
CA GLY A 307 1.15 108.81 -95.57
C GLY A 307 -0.14 109.63 -95.69
N ASP A 308 -1.03 109.56 -94.69
CA ASP A 308 -2.24 110.38 -94.63
C ASP A 308 -1.92 111.87 -94.47
N GLN A 309 -0.90 112.22 -93.67
CA GLN A 309 -0.41 113.60 -93.55
C GLN A 309 0.14 114.12 -94.88
N GLU A 310 0.91 113.30 -95.60
CA GLU A 310 1.39 113.65 -96.94
C GLU A 310 0.25 113.81 -97.94
N ARG A 311 -0.74 112.91 -97.92
CA ARG A 311 -1.95 113.03 -98.76
C ARG A 311 -2.71 114.32 -98.45
N GLN A 312 -2.89 114.65 -97.17
CA GLN A 312 -3.54 115.90 -96.75
C GLN A 312 -2.73 117.13 -97.20
N ARG A 313 -1.39 117.10 -97.08
CA ARG A 313 -0.52 118.17 -97.57
C ARG A 313 -0.69 118.39 -99.07
N VAL A 314 -0.63 117.31 -99.86
CA VAL A 314 -0.83 117.37 -101.32
C VAL A 314 -2.24 117.84 -101.67
N SER A 315 -3.27 117.41 -100.93
CA SER A 315 -4.65 117.86 -101.13
C SER A 315 -4.82 119.36 -100.83
N ALA A 316 -4.18 119.87 -99.79
CA ALA A 316 -4.14 121.29 -99.47
C ALA A 316 -3.41 122.09 -100.57
N GLU A 317 -2.23 121.63 -100.99
CA GLU A 317 -1.50 122.22 -102.12
C GLU A 317 -2.36 122.23 -103.40
N PHE A 318 -3.12 121.16 -103.68
CA PHE A 318 -4.04 121.07 -104.81
C PHE A 318 -5.19 122.08 -104.69
N GLN A 319 -5.82 122.22 -103.52
CA GLN A 319 -6.87 123.21 -103.28
C GLN A 319 -6.35 124.66 -103.38
N ASP A 320 -5.11 124.91 -102.93
CA ASP A 320 -4.44 126.20 -103.12
C ASP A 320 -4.19 126.50 -104.61
N ARG A 321 -3.88 125.48 -105.43
CA ARG A 321 -3.76 125.64 -106.88
C ARG A 321 -5.12 125.87 -107.54
N LEU A 322 -6.16 125.13 -107.13
CA LEU A 322 -7.53 125.34 -107.61
C LEU A 322 -8.03 126.75 -107.28
N SER A 323 -7.87 127.22 -106.05
CA SER A 323 -8.27 128.57 -105.66
C SER A 323 -7.51 129.66 -106.44
N LYS A 324 -6.21 129.45 -106.74
CA LYS A 324 -5.46 130.33 -107.65
C LYS A 324 -6.04 130.33 -109.07
N ILE A 325 -6.45 129.18 -109.59
CA ILE A 325 -7.12 129.07 -110.90
C ILE A 325 -8.48 129.78 -110.87
N ASP A 326 -9.30 129.53 -109.85
CA ASP A 326 -10.61 130.18 -109.69
C ASP A 326 -10.47 131.70 -109.55
N ASN A 327 -9.46 132.18 -108.83
CA ASN A 327 -9.16 133.61 -108.75
C ASN A 327 -8.76 134.18 -110.12
N LEU A 328 -7.96 133.47 -110.92
CA LEU A 328 -7.65 133.88 -112.29
C LEU A 328 -8.88 133.86 -113.18
N ARG A 329 -9.73 132.84 -113.05
CA ARG A 329 -11.00 132.72 -113.79
C ARG A 329 -11.96 133.85 -113.43
N ARG A 330 -12.17 134.14 -112.15
CA ARG A 330 -12.96 135.29 -111.68
C ARG A 330 -12.38 136.61 -112.17
N ARG A 331 -11.06 136.76 -112.17
CA ARG A 331 -10.39 137.95 -112.72
C ARG A 331 -10.62 138.08 -114.23
N TYR A 332 -10.64 136.96 -114.95
CA TYR A 332 -10.99 136.92 -116.37
C TYR A 332 -12.47 137.26 -116.57
N GLU A 333 -13.40 136.63 -115.85
CA GLU A 333 -14.84 136.90 -115.90
C GLU A 333 -15.16 138.37 -115.58
N ILE A 334 -14.54 138.95 -114.54
CA ILE A 334 -14.66 140.38 -114.22
C ILE A 334 -14.11 141.24 -115.36
N LEU A 335 -12.98 140.87 -115.96
CA LEU A 335 -12.44 141.58 -117.12
C LEU A 335 -13.38 141.50 -118.33
N THR A 336 -14.01 140.35 -118.58
CA THR A 336 -14.98 140.15 -119.66
C THR A 336 -16.26 140.95 -119.42
N VAL A 337 -16.74 140.99 -118.17
CA VAL A 337 -17.92 141.80 -117.77
C VAL A 337 -17.61 143.30 -117.78
N ALA A 338 -16.39 143.71 -117.42
CA ALA A 338 -15.95 145.10 -117.46
C ALA A 338 -15.62 145.60 -118.89
N MET A 339 -15.32 144.69 -119.82
CA MET A 339 -15.10 145.00 -121.25
C MET A 339 -16.39 145.00 -122.08
N MET A 340 -17.53 144.65 -121.48
CA MET A 340 -18.86 144.81 -122.09
C MET A 340 -19.37 146.24 -121.82
N PRO A 341 -19.60 147.08 -122.85
CA PRO A 341 -20.20 148.39 -122.67
C PRO A 341 -21.67 148.28 -122.23
N PRO A 342 -22.14 149.18 -121.36
CA PRO A 342 -23.50 149.18 -120.85
C PRO A 342 -24.45 149.82 -121.87
N GLU A 343 -25.35 149.02 -122.41
CA GLU A 343 -26.61 149.48 -123.04
C GLU A 343 -27.71 148.77 -122.28
N GLY A 344 -28.72 149.40 -121.71
CA GLY A 344 -29.27 150.73 -121.83
C GLY A 344 -30.71 150.58 -121.32
N GLU A 345 -31.14 151.54 -120.48
CA GLU A 345 -32.51 152.10 -120.32
C GLU A 345 -33.72 151.18 -120.63
N GLU A 346 -34.79 151.08 -119.85
CA GLU A 346 -35.45 152.02 -118.95
C GLU A 346 -36.72 151.33 -118.38
N GLU A 347 -37.27 151.94 -117.33
CA GLU A 347 -38.70 152.01 -116.95
C GLU A 347 -39.53 150.77 -116.50
N LYS A 348 -39.89 150.87 -115.21
CA LYS A 348 -41.23 150.73 -114.58
C LYS A 348 -41.89 149.33 -114.46
N THR A 349 -42.56 149.14 -113.31
CA THR A 349 -44.03 148.95 -113.17
C THR A 349 -44.42 147.90 -112.09
N HIS A 350 -45.60 148.10 -111.50
CA HIS A 350 -46.31 147.44 -110.40
C HIS A 350 -46.29 145.88 -110.35
N ALA A 351 -45.90 145.19 -111.42
CA ALA A 351 -45.71 143.74 -111.46
C ALA A 351 -44.54 143.26 -110.54
N TYR A 352 -43.55 144.12 -110.30
CA TYR A 352 -42.42 143.84 -109.40
C TYR A 352 -42.86 143.55 -107.95
N TYR A 353 -43.91 144.21 -107.46
CA TYR A 353 -44.37 144.03 -106.07
C TYR A 353 -45.27 142.80 -105.88
N VAL A 354 -45.99 142.37 -106.93
CA VAL A 354 -46.81 141.15 -106.89
C VAL A 354 -45.93 139.89 -106.90
N ILE A 355 -44.85 139.91 -107.69
CA ILE A 355 -43.88 138.80 -107.77
C ILE A 355 -43.07 138.69 -106.46
N LYS A 356 -42.71 139.82 -105.84
CA LYS A 356 -42.00 139.84 -104.55
C LYS A 356 -42.87 139.37 -103.37
N ALA A 357 -44.19 139.57 -103.44
CA ALA A 357 -45.12 139.05 -102.44
C ALA A 357 -45.36 137.53 -102.57
N ALA A 358 -45.36 137.00 -103.79
CA ALA A 358 -45.43 135.56 -104.03
C ALA A 358 -44.16 134.82 -103.56
N GLN A 359 -42.98 135.39 -103.81
CA GLN A 359 -41.70 134.84 -103.35
C GLN A 359 -41.58 134.77 -101.82
N LYS A 360 -42.04 135.79 -101.09
CA LYS A 360 -42.06 135.79 -99.61
C LYS A 360 -43.02 134.77 -99.00
N LYS A 361 -44.12 134.43 -99.70
CA LYS A 361 -45.06 133.40 -99.22
C LYS A 361 -44.49 131.98 -99.39
N GLU A 362 -43.71 131.74 -100.44
CA GLU A 362 -43.02 130.47 -100.66
C GLU A 362 -41.81 130.28 -99.72
N GLU A 363 -41.08 131.36 -99.41
CA GLU A 363 -39.99 131.34 -98.40
C GLU A 363 -40.50 130.99 -97.00
N LEU A 364 -41.63 131.56 -96.57
CA LEU A 364 -42.26 131.23 -95.29
C LEU A 364 -42.82 129.79 -95.24
N GLN A 365 -43.17 129.21 -96.40
CA GLN A 365 -43.62 127.82 -96.47
C GLN A 365 -42.45 126.83 -96.43
N ARG A 366 -41.29 127.18 -97.02
CA ARG A 366 -40.05 126.40 -96.87
C ARG A 366 -39.48 126.47 -95.45
N GLU A 367 -39.60 127.61 -94.77
CA GLU A 367 -39.24 127.72 -93.35
C GLU A 367 -40.17 126.89 -92.46
N GLY A 368 -41.45 126.76 -92.83
CA GLY A 368 -42.40 125.84 -92.20
C GLY A 368 -42.02 124.36 -92.38
N ASP A 369 -41.72 123.95 -93.61
CA ASP A 369 -41.29 122.57 -93.92
C ASP A 369 -39.96 122.20 -93.24
N ASP A 370 -39.02 123.13 -93.10
CA ASP A 370 -37.76 122.93 -92.37
C ASP A 370 -37.96 122.82 -90.85
N LEU A 371 -38.92 123.56 -90.29
CA LEU A 371 -39.32 123.44 -88.88
C LEU A 371 -40.07 122.13 -88.63
N ASP A 372 -40.93 121.68 -89.54
CA ASP A 372 -41.59 120.38 -89.47
C ASP A 372 -40.57 119.23 -89.62
N ALA A 373 -39.57 119.36 -90.48
CA ALA A 373 -38.49 118.38 -90.59
C ALA A 373 -37.63 118.30 -89.32
N LYS A 374 -37.40 119.42 -88.63
CA LYS A 374 -36.74 119.45 -87.31
C LYS A 374 -37.64 118.84 -86.23
N THR A 375 -38.95 119.07 -86.31
CA THR A 375 -39.94 118.50 -85.37
C THR A 375 -40.01 116.98 -85.53
N CYS A 376 -40.04 116.44 -86.75
CA CYS A 376 -39.96 115.00 -87.00
C CYS A 376 -38.62 114.37 -86.57
N LYS A 377 -37.50 115.10 -86.64
CA LYS A 377 -36.21 114.61 -86.09
C LYS A 377 -36.24 114.58 -84.57
N ALA A 378 -36.76 115.63 -83.93
CA ALA A 378 -36.93 115.69 -82.48
C ALA A 378 -37.91 114.62 -81.96
N GLU A 379 -38.98 114.30 -82.70
CA GLU A 379 -39.90 113.21 -82.38
C GLU A 379 -39.22 111.83 -82.47
N LYS A 380 -38.39 111.60 -83.49
CA LYS A 380 -37.58 110.37 -83.59
C LYS A 380 -36.55 110.27 -82.46
N GLU A 381 -35.96 111.39 -82.05
CA GLU A 381 -35.07 111.46 -80.90
C GLU A 381 -35.81 111.21 -79.58
N LEU A 382 -37.04 111.72 -79.42
CA LEU A 382 -37.89 111.42 -78.26
C LEU A 382 -38.26 109.93 -78.19
N VAL A 383 -38.61 109.31 -79.32
CA VAL A 383 -38.87 107.86 -79.39
C VAL A 383 -37.61 107.05 -79.09
N ALA A 384 -36.44 107.48 -79.57
CA ALA A 384 -35.16 106.84 -79.24
C ALA A 384 -34.81 106.97 -77.75
N LEU A 385 -35.06 108.15 -77.16
CA LEU A 385 -34.87 108.41 -75.74
C LEU A 385 -35.84 107.59 -74.88
N GLU A 386 -37.11 107.49 -75.28
CA GLU A 386 -38.11 106.66 -74.61
C GLU A 386 -37.74 105.16 -74.66
N ASN A 387 -37.22 104.69 -75.79
CA ASN A 387 -36.67 103.34 -75.91
C ASN A 387 -35.45 103.12 -75.00
N THR A 388 -34.52 104.06 -74.92
CA THR A 388 -33.38 103.95 -73.97
C THR A 388 -33.83 103.98 -72.51
N LEU A 389 -34.87 104.75 -72.19
CA LEU A 389 -35.44 104.82 -70.84
C LEU A 389 -36.18 103.51 -70.48
N CYS A 390 -36.83 102.86 -71.45
CA CYS A 390 -37.42 101.54 -71.29
C CYS A 390 -36.36 100.46 -71.02
N VAL A 391 -35.27 100.44 -71.80
CA VAL A 391 -34.13 99.54 -71.57
C VAL A 391 -33.49 99.78 -70.20
N LEU A 392 -33.30 101.04 -69.80
CA LEU A 392 -32.78 101.39 -68.47
C LEU A 392 -33.73 100.96 -67.34
N LYS A 393 -35.05 101.13 -67.49
CA LYS A 393 -36.05 100.62 -66.54
C LYS A 393 -36.01 99.10 -66.44
N GLN A 394 -35.83 98.40 -67.55
CA GLN A 394 -35.75 96.94 -67.57
C GLN A 394 -34.43 96.43 -66.97
N CYS A 395 -33.29 97.08 -67.26
CA CYS A 395 -32.02 96.80 -66.59
C CYS A 395 -32.08 97.08 -65.09
N ASN A 396 -32.69 98.19 -64.65
CA ASN A 396 -32.86 98.49 -63.22
C ASN A 396 -33.83 97.54 -62.53
N SER A 397 -34.88 97.07 -63.22
CA SER A 397 -35.79 96.03 -62.72
C SER A 397 -35.07 94.69 -62.56
N ASN A 398 -34.27 94.30 -63.56
CA ASN A 398 -33.46 93.07 -63.51
C ASN A 398 -32.38 93.13 -62.43
N TYR A 399 -31.71 94.28 -62.27
CA TYR A 399 -30.73 94.50 -61.20
C TYR A 399 -31.40 94.44 -59.82
N ARG A 400 -32.56 95.09 -59.62
CA ARG A 400 -33.33 94.96 -58.37
C ARG A 400 -33.81 93.53 -58.11
N ASN A 401 -34.20 92.77 -59.14
CA ASN A 401 -34.58 91.38 -58.98
C ASN A 401 -33.38 90.46 -58.67
N SER A 402 -32.16 90.80 -59.11
CA SER A 402 -30.95 90.05 -58.74
C SER A 402 -30.52 90.21 -57.27
N PHE A 403 -31.01 91.24 -56.58
CA PHE A 403 -30.81 91.45 -55.13
C PHE A 403 -32.02 91.05 -54.28
N LYS A 404 -33.09 90.49 -54.86
CA LYS A 404 -34.13 89.85 -54.04
C LYS A 404 -33.53 88.58 -53.45
N GLY A 405 -33.43 88.52 -52.13
CA GLY A 405 -32.96 87.34 -51.41
C GLY A 405 -33.78 86.11 -51.76
N VAL A 406 -33.12 84.96 -51.79
CA VAL A 406 -33.70 83.63 -52.03
C VAL A 406 -34.95 83.47 -51.17
N THR A 407 -36.11 83.37 -51.82
CA THR A 407 -37.38 83.09 -51.15
C THR A 407 -37.40 81.66 -50.62
N GLU A 408 -38.05 81.43 -49.48
CA GLU A 408 -38.11 80.14 -48.74
C GLU A 408 -38.61 78.92 -49.56
N THR A 409 -39.04 79.12 -50.81
CA THR A 409 -39.53 78.09 -51.74
C THR A 409 -38.59 77.83 -52.95
N SER A 410 -37.36 78.33 -52.93
CA SER A 410 -36.37 78.11 -54.00
C SER A 410 -35.56 76.82 -53.75
N GLU A 411 -35.24 76.08 -54.82
CA GLU A 411 -34.41 74.85 -54.77
C GLU A 411 -33.05 75.09 -54.08
N GLU A 412 -32.47 76.29 -54.23
CA GLU A 412 -31.21 76.67 -53.57
C GLU A 412 -31.35 76.75 -52.03
N TYR A 413 -32.54 77.06 -51.51
CA TYR A 413 -32.82 77.08 -50.07
C TYR A 413 -32.99 75.65 -49.51
N GLU A 414 -33.61 74.75 -50.27
CA GLU A 414 -33.69 73.33 -49.92
C GLU A 414 -32.32 72.66 -49.93
N GLU A 415 -31.46 72.96 -50.91
CA GLU A 415 -30.07 72.49 -50.93
C GLU A 415 -29.26 73.04 -49.76
N LYS A 416 -29.45 74.33 -49.41
CA LYS A 416 -28.82 74.91 -48.22
C LYS A 416 -29.24 74.18 -46.93
N LEU A 417 -30.52 73.86 -46.78
CA LEU A 417 -31.04 73.10 -45.63
C LEU A 417 -30.43 71.69 -45.57
N LYS A 418 -30.37 70.98 -46.71
CA LYS A 418 -29.73 69.65 -46.79
C LYS A 418 -28.25 69.71 -46.42
N LEU A 419 -27.51 70.69 -46.93
CA LEU A 419 -26.09 70.89 -46.59
C LEU A 419 -25.89 71.27 -45.12
N GLU A 420 -26.79 72.06 -44.53
CA GLU A 420 -26.76 72.37 -43.09
C GLU A 420 -27.10 71.16 -42.21
N GLU A 421 -27.98 70.27 -42.66
CA GLU A 421 -28.28 68.99 -42.00
C GLU A 421 -27.12 68.00 -42.12
N GLU A 422 -26.51 67.88 -43.30
CA GLU A 422 -25.32 67.06 -43.51
C GLU A 422 -24.14 67.55 -42.67
N LYS A 423 -23.94 68.87 -42.58
CA LYS A 423 -22.95 69.48 -41.70
C LYS A 423 -23.23 69.16 -40.24
N ARG A 424 -24.48 69.29 -39.77
CA ARG A 424 -24.86 68.94 -38.40
C ARG A 424 -24.62 67.46 -38.10
N ALA A 425 -24.99 66.56 -39.02
CA ALA A 425 -24.76 65.13 -38.88
C ALA A 425 -23.25 64.79 -38.87
N ALA A 426 -22.45 65.47 -39.69
CA ALA A 426 -20.99 65.33 -39.69
C ALA A 426 -20.37 65.83 -38.37
N ASP A 427 -20.83 66.97 -37.85
CA ASP A 427 -20.38 67.53 -36.57
C ASP A 427 -20.74 66.62 -35.38
N GLU A 428 -21.91 66.00 -35.39
CA GLU A 428 -22.32 65.02 -34.37
C GLU A 428 -21.47 63.76 -34.43
N LYS A 429 -21.21 63.22 -35.63
CA LYS A 429 -20.29 62.09 -35.83
C LYS A 429 -18.88 62.43 -35.36
N TYR A 430 -18.39 63.62 -35.67
CA TYR A 430 -17.08 64.11 -35.21
C TYR A 430 -17.03 64.20 -33.68
N ARG A 431 -18.04 64.80 -33.03
CA ARG A 431 -18.12 64.88 -31.57
C ARG A 431 -18.17 63.50 -30.92
N TYR A 432 -18.92 62.56 -31.51
CA TYR A 432 -18.99 61.18 -31.03
C TYR A 432 -17.63 60.48 -31.14
N LYS A 433 -16.95 60.59 -32.29
CA LYS A 433 -15.60 60.04 -32.49
C LYS A 433 -14.58 60.67 -31.55
N ARG A 434 -14.68 61.98 -31.27
CA ARG A 434 -13.82 62.66 -30.30
C ARG A 434 -14.03 62.16 -28.87
N ARG A 435 -15.28 61.85 -28.46
CA ARG A 435 -15.55 61.21 -27.17
C ARG A 435 -14.97 59.80 -27.12
N GLN A 436 -15.20 58.98 -28.16
CA GLN A 436 -14.61 57.64 -28.24
C GLN A 436 -13.08 57.66 -28.11
N ILE A 437 -12.42 58.60 -28.77
CA ILE A 437 -10.96 58.76 -28.66
C ILE A 437 -10.57 59.08 -27.21
N LYS A 438 -11.30 59.98 -26.55
CA LYS A 438 -11.02 60.33 -25.15
C LYS A 438 -11.21 59.13 -24.21
N ASP A 439 -12.31 58.38 -24.37
CA ASP A 439 -12.58 57.19 -23.56
C ASP A 439 -11.49 56.11 -23.78
N LEU A 440 -11.06 55.92 -25.02
CA LEU A 440 -9.96 55.01 -25.36
C LEU A 440 -8.62 55.47 -24.77
N GLN A 441 -8.33 56.77 -24.79
CA GLN A 441 -7.12 57.33 -24.16
C GLN A 441 -7.14 57.14 -22.63
N GLU A 442 -8.28 57.38 -21.98
CA GLU A 442 -8.43 57.13 -20.53
C GLU A 442 -8.30 55.64 -20.20
N ASN A 443 -8.83 54.75 -21.03
CA ASN A 443 -8.66 53.31 -20.90
C ASN A 443 -7.20 52.88 -21.05
N LEU A 444 -6.49 53.39 -22.06
CA LEU A 444 -5.07 53.11 -22.25
C LEU A 444 -4.24 53.56 -21.05
N GLN A 445 -4.46 54.78 -20.55
CA GLN A 445 -3.78 55.29 -19.36
C GLN A 445 -4.09 54.47 -18.09
N ARG A 446 -5.32 53.95 -17.95
CA ARG A 446 -5.65 53.03 -16.85
C ARG A 446 -4.89 51.71 -16.98
N MET A 447 -4.89 51.11 -18.17
CA MET A 447 -4.16 49.86 -18.42
C MET A 447 -2.65 50.01 -18.24
N GLU A 448 -2.08 51.15 -18.65
CA GLU A 448 -0.65 51.46 -18.42
C GLU A 448 -0.32 51.52 -16.92
N LYS A 449 -1.15 52.19 -16.12
CA LYS A 449 -0.97 52.22 -14.66
C LYS A 449 -1.12 50.85 -14.01
N GLU A 450 -2.08 50.05 -14.47
CA GLU A 450 -2.25 48.67 -13.99
C GLU A 450 -1.04 47.81 -14.34
N LEU A 451 -0.49 47.96 -15.56
CA LEU A 451 0.71 47.27 -15.99
C LEU A 451 1.92 47.67 -15.13
N ASP A 452 2.11 48.96 -14.83
CA ASP A 452 3.19 49.43 -13.96
C ASP A 452 3.10 48.83 -12.54
N ILE A 453 1.89 48.72 -11.99
CA ILE A 453 1.66 48.08 -10.68
C ILE A 453 2.05 46.59 -10.73
N VAL A 454 1.66 45.88 -11.78
CA VAL A 454 1.99 44.46 -11.96
C VAL A 454 3.50 44.26 -12.11
N LEU A 455 4.18 45.12 -12.88
CA LEU A 455 5.63 45.08 -13.03
C LEU A 455 6.37 45.33 -11.70
N GLN A 456 5.88 46.27 -10.88
CA GLN A 456 6.42 46.50 -9.54
C GLN A 456 6.23 45.28 -8.62
N GLN A 457 5.05 44.65 -8.67
CA GLN A 457 4.79 43.42 -7.92
C GLN A 457 5.68 42.26 -8.38
N GLU A 458 5.89 42.10 -9.69
CA GLU A 458 6.79 41.10 -10.23
C GLU A 458 8.23 41.32 -9.73
N ALA A 459 8.72 42.56 -9.76
CA ALA A 459 10.05 42.89 -9.24
C ALA A 459 10.20 42.51 -7.76
N LEU A 460 9.20 42.86 -6.92
CA LEU A 460 9.19 42.48 -5.51
C LEU A 460 9.21 40.96 -5.29
N PHE A 461 8.41 40.21 -6.05
CA PHE A 461 8.40 38.75 -5.96
C PHE A 461 9.71 38.12 -6.43
N GLN A 462 10.37 38.69 -7.44
CA GLN A 462 11.69 38.23 -7.88
C GLN A 462 12.77 38.47 -6.82
N GLU A 463 12.73 39.60 -6.10
CA GLU A 463 13.62 39.86 -4.97
C GLU A 463 13.37 38.87 -3.83
N GLN A 464 12.13 38.68 -3.40
CA GLN A 464 11.77 37.70 -2.38
C GLN A 464 12.21 36.28 -2.78
N LYS A 465 12.06 35.92 -4.06
CA LYS A 465 12.54 34.63 -4.58
C LYS A 465 14.05 34.49 -4.45
N LYS A 466 14.82 35.52 -4.80
CA LYS A 466 16.29 35.52 -4.64
C LYS A 466 16.70 35.38 -3.17
N GLU A 467 16.03 36.08 -2.26
CA GLU A 467 16.28 35.97 -0.82
C GLU A 467 16.00 34.55 -0.30
N LYS A 468 14.86 33.97 -0.66
CA LYS A 468 14.51 32.59 -0.28
C LYS A 468 15.49 31.57 -0.88
N GLN A 469 15.92 31.78 -2.13
CA GLN A 469 16.95 30.93 -2.76
C GLN A 469 18.29 31.02 -2.01
N ALA A 470 18.72 32.21 -1.61
CA ALA A 470 19.92 32.40 -0.81
C ALA A 470 19.81 31.69 0.55
N LEU A 471 18.64 31.77 1.21
CA LEU A 471 18.39 31.06 2.46
C LEU A 471 18.43 29.54 2.29
N ILE A 472 17.83 29.00 1.23
CA ILE A 472 17.88 27.56 0.91
C ILE A 472 19.33 27.11 0.68
N LEU A 473 20.13 27.88 -0.05
CA LEU A 473 21.54 27.56 -0.28
C LEU A 473 22.33 27.53 1.04
N GLN A 474 22.07 28.49 1.94
CA GLN A 474 22.69 28.50 3.26
C GLN A 474 22.29 27.28 4.10
N LEU A 475 20.98 26.97 4.17
CA LEU A 475 20.49 25.79 4.91
C LEU A 475 21.04 24.48 4.34
N ASN A 476 21.14 24.35 3.01
CA ASN A 476 21.74 23.18 2.38
C ASN A 476 23.22 23.04 2.75
N LYS A 477 23.97 24.15 2.77
CA LYS A 477 25.36 24.16 3.22
C LYS A 477 25.46 23.71 4.69
N ASP A 478 24.61 24.24 5.56
CA ASP A 478 24.58 23.86 6.97
C ASP A 478 24.25 22.36 7.15
N ILE A 479 23.32 21.82 6.36
CA ILE A 479 23.00 20.38 6.35
C ILE A 479 24.21 19.55 5.93
N GLU A 480 24.90 19.92 4.84
CA GLU A 480 26.11 19.23 4.39
C GLU A 480 27.24 19.29 5.44
N GLU A 481 27.38 20.40 6.16
CA GLU A 481 28.34 20.52 7.27
C GLU A 481 27.98 19.65 8.48
N GLN A 482 26.70 19.38 8.72
CA GLN A 482 26.23 18.52 9.83
C GLN A 482 26.32 17.02 9.52
N LYS A 483 26.18 16.60 8.26
CA LYS A 483 26.31 15.18 7.84
C LYS A 483 27.58 14.48 8.35
N PRO A 484 28.81 15.01 8.16
CA PRO A 484 30.01 14.34 8.64
C PRO A 484 30.11 14.32 10.17
N LYS A 485 29.55 15.30 10.88
CA LYS A 485 29.49 15.31 12.35
C LYS A 485 28.57 14.19 12.83
N LEU A 486 27.40 14.03 12.22
CA LEU A 486 26.48 12.94 12.50
C LEU A 486 27.10 11.56 12.21
N GLU A 487 27.80 11.41 11.09
CA GLU A 487 28.51 10.16 10.79
C GLU A 487 29.59 9.82 11.82
N ARG A 488 30.35 10.82 12.29
CA ARG A 488 31.36 10.61 13.35
C ARG A 488 30.71 10.12 14.63
N VAL A 489 29.61 10.75 15.05
CA VAL A 489 28.86 10.34 16.26
C VAL A 489 28.29 8.94 16.08
N LYS A 490 27.65 8.62 14.94
CA LYS A 490 27.14 7.27 14.65
C LYS A 490 28.24 6.20 14.72
N LYS A 491 29.41 6.48 14.13
CA LYS A 491 30.58 5.58 14.21
C LYS A 491 31.03 5.40 15.66
N GLN A 492 31.07 6.47 16.45
CA GLN A 492 31.43 6.42 17.87
C GLN A 492 30.40 5.64 18.71
N CYS A 493 29.10 5.86 18.52
CA CYS A 493 28.03 5.09 19.18
C CYS A 493 28.16 3.61 18.84
N SER A 494 28.34 3.26 17.56
CA SER A 494 28.50 1.85 17.15
C SER A 494 29.73 1.17 17.76
N ARG A 495 30.82 1.93 17.98
CA ARG A 495 32.01 1.44 18.66
C ARG A 495 31.73 1.19 20.14
N LEU A 496 31.10 2.14 20.83
CA LEU A 496 30.74 2.00 22.25
C LEU A 496 29.75 0.85 22.48
N SER A 497 28.75 0.68 21.61
CA SER A 497 27.83 -0.47 21.64
C SER A 497 28.59 -1.80 21.52
N ARG A 498 29.57 -1.91 20.61
CA ARG A 498 30.42 -3.11 20.50
C ARG A 498 31.26 -3.33 21.76
N GLU A 499 31.81 -2.28 22.36
CA GLU A 499 32.56 -2.34 23.62
C GLU A 499 31.65 -2.85 24.77
N ILE A 500 30.43 -2.32 24.91
CA ILE A 500 29.43 -2.77 25.90
C ILE A 500 29.08 -4.25 25.71
N ARG A 501 28.80 -4.69 24.48
CA ARG A 501 28.50 -6.11 24.17
C ARG A 501 29.68 -7.02 24.48
N SER A 502 30.90 -6.58 24.18
CA SER A 502 32.12 -7.36 24.44
C SER A 502 32.40 -7.54 25.95
N LEU A 503 32.18 -6.49 26.76
CA LEU A 503 32.37 -6.53 28.21
C LEU A 503 31.34 -7.43 28.90
N LYS A 504 30.10 -7.47 28.38
CA LYS A 504 29.01 -8.28 28.93
C LYS A 504 28.90 -9.70 28.35
N LYS A 505 29.73 -10.06 27.36
CA LYS A 505 29.68 -11.33 26.62
C LYS A 505 28.28 -11.66 26.10
N ALA A 506 27.52 -10.64 25.69
CA ALA A 506 26.17 -10.79 25.16
C ALA A 506 26.22 -10.81 23.63
N GLN A 507 25.52 -11.76 23.01
CA GLN A 507 25.39 -11.88 21.56
C GLN A 507 24.26 -11.00 20.99
N THR A 508 23.39 -10.52 21.87
CA THR A 508 22.20 -9.70 21.57
C THR A 508 22.28 -8.35 22.30
N GLU A 509 21.39 -7.43 21.93
CA GLU A 509 21.29 -6.09 22.56
C GLU A 509 21.23 -6.17 24.08
N THR A 510 22.08 -5.36 24.72
CA THR A 510 22.12 -5.28 26.19
C THR A 510 21.01 -4.36 26.72
N GLN A 511 20.62 -4.51 27.99
CA GLN A 511 19.61 -3.64 28.61
C GLN A 511 20.06 -2.17 28.63
N GLU A 512 21.36 -1.91 28.70
CA GLU A 512 21.94 -0.57 28.65
C GLU A 512 21.83 0.07 27.27
N GLU A 513 21.99 -0.71 26.19
CA GLU A 513 21.77 -0.22 24.82
C GLU A 513 20.30 0.19 24.63
N ARG A 514 19.36 -0.61 25.12
CA ARG A 514 17.93 -0.27 25.06
C ARG A 514 17.57 0.95 25.89
N ASP A 515 18.21 1.15 27.05
CA ASP A 515 18.00 2.36 27.87
C ASP A 515 18.61 3.61 27.22
N ILE A 516 19.77 3.47 26.57
CA ILE A 516 20.38 4.55 25.77
C ILE A 516 19.45 4.93 24.61
N ASP A 517 18.99 3.94 23.83
CA ASP A 517 18.09 4.18 22.69
C ASP A 517 16.78 4.85 23.15
N LEU A 518 16.21 4.40 24.28
CA LEU A 518 14.99 4.99 24.84
C LEU A 518 15.21 6.44 25.31
N ARG A 519 16.35 6.75 25.93
CA ARG A 519 16.71 8.13 26.30
C ARG A 519 16.97 9.00 25.08
N GLU A 520 17.63 8.48 24.04
CA GLU A 520 17.82 9.16 22.77
C GLU A 520 16.48 9.48 22.11
N LEU A 521 15.54 8.53 22.07
CA LEU A 521 14.20 8.72 21.52
C LEU A 521 13.38 9.75 22.32
N LYS A 522 13.46 9.71 23.65
CA LYS A 522 12.82 10.72 24.51
C LYS A 522 13.43 12.11 24.32
N ASN A 523 14.74 12.21 24.20
CA ASN A 523 15.42 13.47 23.97
C ASN A 523 15.09 14.01 22.57
N PHE A 524 15.09 13.16 21.55
CA PHE A 524 14.67 13.50 20.19
C PHE A 524 13.24 14.05 20.17
N SER A 525 12.29 13.35 20.80
CA SER A 525 10.91 13.80 20.92
C SER A 525 10.80 15.15 21.64
N LYS A 526 11.55 15.36 22.74
CA LYS A 526 11.59 16.66 23.42
C LYS A 526 12.14 17.77 22.54
N THR A 527 13.25 17.54 21.83
CA THR A 527 13.85 18.53 20.92
C THR A 527 12.96 18.81 19.73
N PHE A 528 12.32 17.78 19.16
CA PHE A 528 11.40 17.92 18.04
C PHE A 528 10.17 18.73 18.44
N ASN A 529 9.55 18.42 19.58
CA ASN A 529 8.40 19.15 20.09
C ASN A 529 8.75 20.62 20.39
N LYS A 530 9.96 20.88 20.90
CA LYS A 530 10.43 22.25 21.12
C LYS A 530 10.59 23.00 19.80
N LEU A 531 11.23 22.38 18.81
CA LEU A 531 11.44 22.99 17.49
C LEU A 531 10.11 23.21 16.75
N LEU A 532 9.16 22.29 16.91
CA LEU A 532 7.80 22.42 16.41
C LEU A 532 7.07 23.59 17.07
N ALA A 533 7.18 23.74 18.41
CA ALA A 533 6.62 24.88 19.12
C ALA A 533 7.24 26.21 18.64
N ASP A 534 8.56 26.28 18.52
CA ASP A 534 9.28 27.47 18.04
C ASP A 534 8.84 27.85 16.60
N VAL A 535 8.61 26.86 15.72
CA VAL A 535 8.13 27.08 14.34
C VAL A 535 6.67 27.56 14.30
N LEU A 536 5.83 27.01 15.16
CA LEU A 536 4.42 27.42 15.29
C LEU A 536 4.29 28.82 15.89
N GLU A 537 5.14 29.18 16.85
CA GLU A 537 5.23 30.56 17.40
C GLU A 537 5.70 31.57 16.34
N ALA A 538 6.68 31.21 15.52
CA ALA A 538 7.19 32.08 14.45
C ALA A 538 6.21 32.24 13.27
N ASN A 539 5.29 31.31 13.08
CA ASN A 539 4.35 31.30 11.95
C ASN A 539 2.91 30.99 12.43
N PRO A 540 2.20 32.00 12.97
CA PRO A 540 0.89 31.81 13.57
C PRO A 540 -0.17 31.27 12.59
N ASP A 541 -0.02 31.50 11.29
CA ASP A 541 -0.92 31.00 10.24
C ASP A 541 -0.93 29.47 10.16
N LEU A 542 0.19 28.83 10.51
CA LEU A 542 0.36 27.38 10.48
C LEU A 542 -0.29 26.69 11.70
N ILE A 543 -0.58 27.43 12.78
CA ILE A 543 -1.21 26.88 13.99
C ILE A 543 -2.59 26.30 13.68
N THR A 544 -3.38 27.04 12.90
CA THR A 544 -4.72 26.63 12.46
C THR A 544 -4.68 25.34 11.63
N ALA A 545 -3.74 25.24 10.69
CA ALA A 545 -3.56 24.03 9.90
C ALA A 545 -3.06 22.86 10.76
N PHE A 546 -2.11 23.11 11.66
CA PHE A 546 -1.56 22.09 12.55
C PHE A 546 -2.63 21.46 13.45
N GLN A 547 -3.45 22.29 14.11
CA GLN A 547 -4.58 21.84 14.96
C GLN A 547 -5.68 21.10 14.21
N THR A 548 -5.78 21.29 12.89
CA THR A 548 -6.81 20.63 12.08
C THR A 548 -6.39 19.21 11.68
N TYR A 549 -5.09 18.95 11.55
CA TYR A 549 -4.56 17.68 11.05
C TYR A 549 -3.87 16.80 12.10
N PHE A 550 -3.48 17.37 13.24
CA PHE A 550 -2.83 16.70 14.37
C PHE A 550 -3.50 17.12 15.68
#